data_AF-A0A3D2USA8-F1
#
_entry.id   AF-A0A3D2USA8-F1
#
_cell.length_a   1.000
_cell.length_b   1.000
_cell.length_c   1.000
_cell.angle_alpha   90.00
_cell.angle_beta   90.00
_cell.angle_gamma   90.00
#
_symmetry.space_group_name_H-M   'P 1'
#
loop_
_entity.id
_entity.type
_entity.pdbx_description
1 polymer ?
#
loop_
_entity_poly.entity_id
_entity_poly.type
_entity_poly.pdbx_seq_one_letter_code
_entity_poly.pdbx_strand_id
1 'polypeptide(L)'
;MREWSLRAGDPLYLTLAADARLTKTNYVNDHIWEVEIGSNDPERSAVGLYTNFGLRARSMRIFLRFTEGNSIITDPNTFVGKPTLKRFYPNFLTLEFVPFENLQVSTDFWIPESNAVAGRVTIVNKTNAVRQIKLEVCATLAHLNGQSIVPTQQQLVNILAGQTSGIAPVIFMTGGPKHGPGPH
;
A
#
# COMPACT_ATOMS: atom_id res chain seq x y z
N MET A 1 17.02 13.40 13.00
CA MET A 1 15.81 12.84 12.37
C MET A 1 14.93 14.03 12.02
N ARG A 2 14.54 14.21 10.76
CA ARG A 2 13.72 15.36 10.34
C ARG A 2 12.30 14.85 10.13
N GLU A 3 11.35 15.45 10.83
CA GLU A 3 9.95 15.26 10.51
C GLU A 3 9.57 16.23 9.39
N TRP A 4 8.86 15.71 8.40
CA TRP A 4 8.32 16.50 7.32
C TRP A 4 6.80 16.67 7.51
N SER A 5 6.24 17.65 6.83
CA SER A 5 4.78 17.80 6.70
C SER A 5 4.47 18.11 5.25
N LEU A 6 4.84 17.17 4.37
CA LEU A 6 4.67 17.30 2.92
C LEU A 6 3.36 16.63 2.48
N ARG A 7 2.69 17.24 1.49
CA ARG A 7 1.34 16.91 1.00
C ARG A 7 1.35 16.72 -0.52
N ALA A 8 0.26 16.17 -1.06
CA ALA A 8 0.03 16.12 -2.50
C ALA A 8 0.12 17.54 -3.12
N GLY A 9 0.94 17.68 -4.17
CA GLY A 9 1.25 18.96 -4.81
C GLY A 9 2.64 19.52 -4.47
N ASP A 10 3.24 19.07 -3.37
CA ASP A 10 4.66 19.35 -3.09
C ASP A 10 5.56 18.55 -4.06
N PRO A 11 6.79 19.03 -4.37
CA PRO A 11 7.74 18.26 -5.18
C PRO A 11 8.20 17.03 -4.42
N LEU A 12 7.51 15.91 -4.64
CA LEU A 12 7.73 14.64 -3.95
C LEU A 12 7.96 13.52 -4.96
N TYR A 13 9.11 12.86 -4.86
CA TYR A 13 9.35 11.55 -5.46
C TYR A 13 9.56 10.56 -4.32
N LEU A 14 8.47 9.90 -3.92
CA LEU A 14 8.46 8.94 -2.81
C LEU A 14 8.79 7.55 -3.35
N THR A 15 10.06 7.32 -3.65
CA THR A 15 10.55 6.00 -4.07
C THR A 15 11.13 5.26 -2.87
N LEU A 16 10.87 3.96 -2.82
CA LEU A 16 11.39 3.04 -1.84
C LEU A 16 12.11 1.88 -2.57
N ALA A 17 13.32 1.58 -2.13
CA ALA A 17 14.16 0.50 -2.65
C ALA A 17 14.94 -0.17 -1.52
N ALA A 18 15.61 -1.29 -1.78
CA ALA A 18 16.38 -1.98 -0.76
C ALA A 18 17.62 -1.17 -0.35
N ASP A 19 17.76 -0.84 0.93
CA ASP A 19 18.93 -0.13 1.45
C ASP A 19 20.11 -1.08 1.63
N ALA A 20 21.12 -0.95 0.76
CA ALA A 20 22.31 -1.79 0.76
C ALA A 20 23.14 -1.74 2.06
N ARG A 21 22.87 -0.77 2.95
CA ARG A 21 23.50 -0.70 4.29
C ARG A 21 22.82 -1.61 5.31
N LEU A 22 21.57 -2.03 5.06
CA LEU A 22 20.72 -2.74 6.01
C LEU A 22 20.29 -4.13 5.52
N THR A 23 20.35 -4.39 4.22
CA THR A 23 19.91 -5.66 3.63
C THR A 23 20.83 -6.10 2.48
N LYS A 24 20.75 -7.37 2.12
CA LYS A 24 21.46 -7.93 0.96
C LYS A 24 20.70 -7.54 -0.31
N THR A 25 21.11 -6.44 -0.94
CA THR A 25 20.52 -5.95 -2.18
C THR A 25 20.92 -6.80 -3.38
N ASN A 26 19.95 -7.11 -4.24
CA ASN A 26 20.17 -7.69 -5.56
C ASN A 26 20.10 -6.60 -6.63
N TYR A 27 21.26 -6.04 -7.01
CA TYR A 27 21.32 -4.90 -7.93
C TYR A 27 20.75 -5.18 -9.34
N VAL A 28 20.71 -6.45 -9.76
CA VAL A 28 20.14 -6.84 -11.07
C VAL A 28 18.65 -7.19 -10.97
N ASN A 29 18.08 -7.24 -9.77
CA ASN A 29 16.70 -7.57 -9.53
C ASN A 29 16.18 -6.89 -8.25
N ASP A 30 16.26 -5.56 -8.21
CA ASP A 30 15.69 -4.75 -7.12
C ASP A 30 14.32 -4.21 -7.54
N HIS A 31 13.30 -4.49 -6.73
CA HIS A 31 11.95 -4.00 -6.95
C HIS A 31 11.83 -2.62 -6.31
N ILE A 32 11.81 -1.59 -7.15
CA ILE A 32 11.58 -0.21 -6.72
C ILE A 32 10.08 0.02 -6.65
N TRP A 33 9.65 0.62 -5.55
CA TRP A 33 8.25 0.97 -5.29
C TRP A 33 8.08 2.47 -5.20
N GLU A 34 7.01 2.98 -5.80
CA GLU A 34 6.57 4.36 -5.64
C GLU A 34 5.41 4.40 -4.65
N VAL A 35 5.41 5.36 -3.74
CA VAL A 35 4.32 5.54 -2.78
C VAL A 35 3.29 6.51 -3.33
N GLU A 36 2.03 6.04 -3.37
CA GLU A 36 0.87 6.80 -3.79
C GLU A 36 0.23 7.46 -2.55
N ILE A 37 -0.01 8.77 -2.62
CA ILE A 37 -0.65 9.56 -1.55
C ILE A 37 -1.89 10.32 -2.04
N GLY A 38 -2.48 9.81 -3.13
CA GLY A 38 -3.54 10.46 -3.90
C GLY A 38 -3.09 10.81 -5.32
N SER A 39 -4.06 10.94 -6.22
CA SER A 39 -3.87 11.30 -7.63
C SER A 39 -4.97 12.25 -8.07
N ASN A 40 -4.73 13.01 -9.15
CA ASN A 40 -5.80 13.72 -9.87
C ASN A 40 -6.68 12.77 -10.70
N ASP A 41 -6.23 11.53 -10.90
CA ASP A 41 -6.99 10.45 -11.51
C ASP A 41 -7.74 9.67 -10.41
N PRO A 42 -9.08 9.79 -10.31
CA PRO A 42 -9.88 9.14 -9.27
C PRO A 42 -9.77 7.62 -9.28
N GLU A 43 -9.55 6.99 -10.44
CA GLU A 43 -9.40 5.52 -10.54
C GLU A 43 -8.06 5.04 -9.97
N ARG A 44 -7.10 5.96 -9.85
CA ARG A 44 -5.77 5.70 -9.30
C ARG A 44 -5.53 6.36 -7.95
N SER A 45 -6.47 7.13 -7.43
CA SER A 45 -6.27 7.84 -6.18
C SER A 45 -6.44 6.90 -4.98
N ALA A 46 -5.33 6.57 -4.34
CA ALA A 46 -5.30 5.75 -3.11
C ALA A 46 -4.06 6.06 -2.27
N VAL A 47 -4.08 5.68 -0.99
CA VAL A 47 -2.83 5.51 -0.22
C VAL A 47 -2.31 4.10 -0.50
N GLY A 48 -1.14 4.00 -1.12
CA GLY A 48 -0.65 2.71 -1.59
C GLY A 48 0.77 2.72 -2.13
N LEU A 49 1.10 1.64 -2.83
CA LEU A 49 2.37 1.35 -3.43
C LEU A 49 2.16 0.94 -4.89
N TYR A 50 3.02 1.44 -5.76
CA TYR A 50 3.03 1.15 -7.19
C TYR A 50 4.42 0.62 -7.62
N THR A 51 4.43 -0.33 -8.54
CA THR A 51 5.63 -0.72 -9.28
C THR A 51 5.25 -1.28 -10.66
N ASN A 52 6.22 -1.34 -11.56
CA ASN A 52 6.12 -2.11 -12.81
C ASN A 52 7.09 -3.31 -12.81
N PHE A 53 7.72 -3.60 -11.67
CA PHE A 53 8.76 -4.61 -11.51
C PHE A 53 9.93 -4.48 -12.50
N GLY A 54 10.31 -3.25 -12.88
CA GLY A 54 11.30 -3.03 -13.92
C GLY A 54 10.77 -3.45 -15.30
N LEU A 55 9.55 -3.02 -15.62
CA LEU A 55 8.82 -3.34 -16.87
C LEU A 55 8.42 -4.82 -17.04
N ARG A 56 8.46 -5.62 -15.97
CA ARG A 56 7.96 -7.00 -15.98
C ARG A 56 6.44 -7.09 -15.76
N ALA A 57 5.78 -5.98 -15.43
CA ALA A 57 4.34 -5.77 -15.47
C ALA A 57 4.03 -4.41 -16.11
N ARG A 58 2.79 -4.21 -16.61
CA ARG A 58 2.33 -2.86 -16.97
C ARG A 58 2.13 -2.02 -15.71
N SER A 59 1.55 -2.63 -14.68
CA SER A 59 1.43 -2.04 -13.34
C SER A 59 1.16 -3.12 -12.31
N MET A 60 1.63 -2.89 -11.09
CA MET A 60 1.28 -3.60 -9.87
C MET A 60 1.01 -2.56 -8.81
N ARG A 61 -0.18 -2.61 -8.20
CA ARG A 61 -0.60 -1.69 -7.15
C ARG A 61 -1.04 -2.45 -5.91
N ILE A 62 -0.71 -1.92 -4.74
CA ILE A 62 -1.19 -2.37 -3.44
C ILE A 62 -1.69 -1.14 -2.71
N PHE A 63 -2.93 -1.10 -2.26
CA PHE A 63 -3.50 0.11 -1.68
C PHE A 63 -4.53 -0.18 -0.60
N LEU A 64 -4.79 0.83 0.23
CA LEU A 64 -5.67 0.73 1.37
C LEU A 64 -7.08 1.24 1.03
N ARG A 65 -8.09 0.50 1.47
CA ARG A 65 -9.50 0.90 1.42
C ARG A 65 -10.11 0.79 2.81
N PHE A 66 -10.89 1.80 3.19
CA PHE A 66 -11.54 1.89 4.49
C PHE A 66 -13.05 1.83 4.33
N THR A 67 -13.72 1.13 5.23
CA THR A 67 -15.19 1.08 5.27
C THR A 67 -15.70 1.26 6.68
N GLU A 68 -16.70 2.13 6.83
CA GLU A 68 -17.46 2.33 8.06
C GLU A 68 -18.95 2.50 7.69
N GLY A 69 -19.80 1.60 8.20
CA GLY A 69 -21.21 1.54 7.80
C GLY A 69 -21.34 1.30 6.28
N ASN A 70 -22.04 2.21 5.59
CA ASN A 70 -22.24 2.15 4.14
C ASN A 70 -21.19 2.95 3.35
N SER A 71 -20.27 3.63 4.03
CA SER A 71 -19.27 4.48 3.40
C SER A 71 -18.01 3.69 3.12
N ILE A 72 -17.64 3.61 1.85
CA ILE A 72 -16.39 2.99 1.38
C ILE A 72 -15.52 4.11 0.79
N ILE A 73 -14.33 4.33 1.35
CA ILE A 73 -13.41 5.37 0.90
C ILE A 73 -12.05 4.78 0.57
N THR A 74 -11.52 5.20 -0.59
CA THR A 74 -10.20 4.81 -1.11
C THR A 74 -9.41 6.06 -1.49
N ASP A 75 -10.07 7.01 -2.16
CA ASP A 75 -9.47 8.27 -2.60
C ASP A 75 -9.04 9.16 -1.42
N PRO A 76 -7.74 9.42 -1.23
CA PRO A 76 -7.24 10.27 -0.15
C PRO A 76 -7.68 11.73 -0.25
N ASN A 77 -8.19 12.16 -1.42
CA ASN A 77 -8.81 13.48 -1.57
C ASN A 77 -10.13 13.61 -0.83
N THR A 78 -10.78 12.49 -0.52
CA THR A 78 -12.05 12.43 0.23
C THR A 78 -11.86 12.23 1.74
N PHE A 79 -10.62 12.05 2.19
CA PHE A 79 -10.30 11.90 3.61
C PHE A 79 -10.52 13.20 4.38
N VAL A 80 -10.97 13.11 5.63
CA VAL A 80 -11.09 14.25 6.55
C VAL A 80 -9.73 14.94 6.75
N GLY A 81 -8.66 14.15 6.87
CA GLY A 81 -7.28 14.62 6.95
C GLY A 81 -6.43 13.97 5.87
N LYS A 82 -5.90 14.78 4.95
CA LYS A 82 -5.07 14.31 3.83
C LYS A 82 -3.77 13.66 4.30
N PRO A 83 -3.22 12.69 3.54
CA PRO A 83 -1.90 12.12 3.80
C PRO A 83 -0.82 13.17 3.97
N THR A 84 -0.07 13.02 5.06
CA THR A 84 1.10 13.84 5.38
C THR A 84 2.29 12.91 5.61
N LEU A 85 3.38 13.14 4.89
CA LEU A 85 4.64 12.40 5.05
C LEU A 85 5.34 12.83 6.33
N LYS A 86 5.53 11.92 7.28
CA LYS A 86 6.19 12.19 8.57
C LYS A 86 7.66 11.80 8.59
N ARG A 87 7.99 10.64 8.00
CA ARG A 87 9.35 10.09 7.94
C ARG A 87 9.60 9.56 6.54
N PHE A 88 10.81 9.73 6.05
CA PHE A 88 11.23 9.28 4.72
C PHE A 88 12.72 8.94 4.71
N TYR A 89 13.01 7.73 4.24
CA TYR A 89 14.32 7.13 4.05
C TYR A 89 14.30 6.30 2.76
N PRO A 90 15.46 5.89 2.22
CA PRO A 90 15.52 5.13 0.97
C PRO A 90 14.69 3.85 0.96
N ASN A 91 14.50 3.19 2.11
CA ASN A 91 13.76 1.94 2.23
C ASN A 91 12.59 2.00 3.21
N PHE A 92 12.21 3.17 3.74
CA PHE A 92 11.16 3.30 4.74
C PHE A 92 10.46 4.65 4.66
N LEU A 93 9.14 4.66 4.84
CA LEU A 93 8.42 5.90 5.13
C LEU A 93 7.23 5.70 6.05
N THR A 94 6.78 6.82 6.65
CA THR A 94 5.56 6.89 7.45
C THR A 94 4.63 7.98 6.90
N LEU A 95 3.37 7.63 6.68
CA LEU A 95 2.27 8.54 6.38
C LEU A 95 1.32 8.61 7.57
N GLU A 96 0.76 9.80 7.81
CA GLU A 96 -0.39 9.98 8.70
C GLU A 96 -1.55 10.64 7.95
N PHE A 97 -2.76 10.17 8.23
CA PHE A 97 -4.01 10.69 7.64
C PHE A 97 -5.22 10.34 8.50
N VAL A 98 -6.38 10.88 8.13
CA VAL A 98 -7.65 10.68 8.84
C VAL A 98 -8.73 10.37 7.79
N PRO A 99 -8.99 9.08 7.48
CA PRO A 99 -9.95 8.71 6.44
C PRO A 99 -11.40 9.04 6.85
N PHE A 100 -11.79 8.72 8.08
CA PHE A 100 -13.07 9.11 8.68
C PHE A 100 -12.84 10.02 9.88
N GLU A 101 -13.84 10.83 10.24
CA GLU A 101 -13.74 11.73 11.40
C GLU A 101 -13.30 10.94 12.65
N ASN A 102 -12.36 11.50 13.41
CA ASN A 102 -11.81 10.92 14.64
C ASN A 102 -11.22 9.51 14.47
N LEU A 103 -10.87 9.08 13.25
CA LEU A 103 -10.17 7.83 12.98
C LEU A 103 -8.76 8.15 12.50
N GLN A 104 -7.78 8.18 13.40
CA GLN A 104 -6.40 8.46 13.02
C GLN A 104 -5.74 7.21 12.44
N VAL A 105 -5.09 7.35 11.28
CA VAL A 105 -4.35 6.27 10.64
C VAL A 105 -2.90 6.67 10.46
N SER A 106 -2.00 5.77 10.85
CA SER A 106 -0.58 5.82 10.53
C SER A 106 -0.22 4.60 9.69
N THR A 107 0.42 4.81 8.55
CA THR A 107 0.88 3.74 7.65
C THR A 107 2.38 3.81 7.48
N ASP A 108 3.06 2.71 7.78
CA ASP A 108 4.46 2.52 7.47
C ASP A 108 4.61 1.62 6.24
N PHE A 109 5.50 1.98 5.33
CA PHE A 109 5.93 1.14 4.22
C PHE A 109 7.44 0.98 4.27
N TRP A 110 7.94 -0.23 4.04
CA TRP A 110 9.39 -0.47 4.00
C TRP A 110 9.80 -1.62 3.09
N ILE A 111 11.05 -1.56 2.63
CA ILE A 111 11.69 -2.57 1.76
C ILE A 111 12.68 -3.37 2.60
N PRO A 112 12.30 -4.57 3.09
CA PRO A 112 13.19 -5.41 3.88
C PRO A 112 14.27 -6.11 3.02
N GLU A 113 14.00 -6.35 1.75
CA GLU A 113 14.92 -6.95 0.78
C GLU A 113 14.50 -6.61 -0.65
N SER A 114 15.36 -6.89 -1.64
CA SER A 114 15.16 -6.46 -3.02
C SER A 114 13.88 -6.94 -3.70
N ASN A 115 13.25 -8.01 -3.23
CA ASN A 115 12.05 -8.56 -3.87
C ASN A 115 10.82 -8.56 -2.97
N ALA A 116 10.86 -7.87 -1.83
CA ALA A 116 9.74 -7.77 -0.92
C ALA A 116 9.46 -6.31 -0.53
N VAL A 117 8.19 -6.02 -0.28
CA VAL A 117 7.74 -4.81 0.40
C VAL A 117 6.86 -5.23 1.56
N ALA A 118 6.96 -4.51 2.65
CA ALA A 118 6.15 -4.73 3.82
C ALA A 118 5.46 -3.43 4.24
N GLY A 119 4.34 -3.60 4.94
CA GLY A 119 3.52 -2.48 5.39
C GLY A 119 2.93 -2.75 6.74
N ARG A 120 2.65 -1.68 7.47
CA ARG A 120 1.93 -1.70 8.75
C ARG A 120 0.93 -0.57 8.76
N VAL A 121 -0.30 -0.88 9.13
CA VAL A 121 -1.37 0.11 9.31
C VAL A 121 -1.78 0.12 10.77
N THR A 122 -1.66 1.26 11.42
CA THR A 122 -2.14 1.50 12.78
C THR A 122 -3.37 2.39 12.71
N ILE A 123 -4.49 1.91 13.23
CA ILE A 123 -5.76 2.63 13.27
C ILE A 123 -6.10 2.95 14.73
N VAL A 124 -6.38 4.21 15.02
CA VAL A 124 -6.74 4.68 16.37
C VAL A 124 -8.10 5.38 16.31
N ASN A 125 -9.09 4.78 16.97
CA ASN A 125 -10.36 5.43 17.24
C ASN A 125 -10.16 6.48 18.35
N LYS A 126 -10.35 7.77 18.02
CA LYS A 126 -10.24 8.90 18.95
C LYS A 126 -11.55 9.26 19.66
N THR A 127 -12.55 8.38 19.57
CA THR A 127 -13.83 8.53 20.25
C THR A 127 -13.99 7.48 21.34
N ASN A 128 -14.99 7.67 22.21
CA ASN A 128 -15.40 6.66 23.19
C ASN A 128 -16.43 5.67 22.63
N ALA A 129 -16.93 5.88 21.40
CA ALA A 129 -17.89 4.99 20.77
C ALA A 129 -17.21 3.74 20.21
N VAL A 130 -17.88 2.58 20.30
CA VAL A 130 -17.45 1.38 19.57
C VAL A 130 -17.72 1.58 18.09
N ARG A 131 -16.68 1.47 17.26
CA ARG A 131 -16.76 1.66 15.80
C ARG A 131 -16.46 0.36 15.08
N GLN A 132 -17.22 0.09 14.02
CA GLN A 132 -17.01 -1.06 13.15
C GLN A 132 -16.26 -0.61 11.91
N ILE A 133 -14.93 -0.75 11.96
CA ILE A 133 -14.04 -0.34 10.88
C ILE A 133 -13.56 -1.59 10.15
N LYS A 134 -13.74 -1.60 8.83
CA LYS A 134 -13.13 -2.60 7.95
C LYS A 134 -11.98 -1.93 7.20
N LEU A 135 -10.79 -2.50 7.35
CA LEU A 135 -9.61 -2.20 6.54
C LEU A 135 -9.47 -3.28 5.48
N GLU A 136 -9.26 -2.87 4.24
CA GLU A 136 -8.94 -3.76 3.13
C GLU A 136 -7.59 -3.37 2.53
N VAL A 137 -6.75 -4.37 2.29
CA VAL A 137 -5.55 -4.25 1.45
C VAL A 137 -5.93 -4.78 0.08
N CYS A 138 -6.13 -3.87 -0.84
CA CYS A 138 -6.50 -4.15 -2.22
C CYS A 138 -5.26 -4.25 -3.09
N ALA A 139 -5.34 -5.01 -4.19
CA ALA A 139 -4.28 -5.06 -5.16
C ALA A 139 -4.80 -5.22 -6.58
N THR A 140 -4.08 -4.64 -7.54
CA THR A 140 -4.33 -4.80 -8.97
C THR A 140 -3.02 -5.09 -9.68
N LEU A 141 -3.06 -6.06 -10.60
CA LEU A 141 -1.91 -6.44 -11.42
C LEU A 141 -2.34 -6.43 -12.89
N ALA A 142 -1.80 -5.49 -13.66
CA ALA A 142 -1.83 -5.51 -15.10
C ALA A 142 -0.60 -6.27 -15.60
N HIS A 143 -0.72 -7.59 -15.66
CA HIS A 143 0.37 -8.48 -16.07
C HIS A 143 0.68 -8.33 -17.57
N LEU A 144 1.91 -8.67 -17.96
CA LEU A 144 2.28 -8.82 -19.37
C LEU A 144 2.07 -10.27 -19.82
N ASN A 145 2.56 -11.23 -19.04
CA ASN A 145 2.42 -12.68 -19.26
C ASN A 145 2.19 -13.38 -17.93
N GLY A 146 1.04 -14.03 -17.74
CA GLY A 146 0.70 -14.69 -16.48
C GLY A 146 -0.77 -14.49 -16.13
N GLN A 147 -1.06 -14.23 -14.86
CA GLN A 147 -2.41 -14.09 -14.32
C GLN A 147 -2.52 -12.82 -13.48
N SER A 148 -3.68 -12.16 -13.58
CA SER A 148 -4.07 -11.08 -12.67
C SER A 148 -3.98 -11.53 -11.21
N ILE A 149 -3.88 -10.56 -10.31
CA ILE A 149 -3.86 -10.87 -8.89
C ILE A 149 -5.27 -11.30 -8.45
N VAL A 150 -5.38 -12.51 -7.93
CA VAL A 150 -6.65 -13.12 -7.52
C VAL A 150 -6.55 -13.59 -6.07
N PRO A 151 -7.67 -13.62 -5.35
CA PRO A 151 -7.66 -14.10 -3.99
C PRO A 151 -7.63 -15.64 -4.00
N THR A 152 -6.69 -16.24 -3.26
CA THR A 152 -6.46 -17.68 -3.21
C THR A 152 -6.09 -18.13 -1.80
N GLN A 153 -6.03 -19.44 -1.58
CA GLN A 153 -5.66 -20.03 -0.29
C GLN A 153 -4.39 -20.86 -0.43
N GLN A 154 -3.42 -20.60 0.45
CA GLN A 154 -2.19 -21.40 0.55
C GLN A 154 -2.00 -21.82 2.00
N GLN A 155 -1.94 -23.15 2.24
CA GLN A 155 -1.76 -23.73 3.58
C GLN A 155 -2.73 -23.13 4.63
N LEU A 156 -4.02 -23.05 4.30
CA LEU A 156 -5.10 -22.47 5.12
C LEU A 156 -5.07 -20.95 5.32
N VAL A 157 -4.11 -20.24 4.71
CA VAL A 157 -4.06 -18.78 4.76
C VAL A 157 -4.60 -18.16 3.47
N ASN A 158 -5.48 -17.18 3.64
CA ASN A 158 -5.99 -16.36 2.54
C ASN A 158 -4.92 -15.34 2.11
N ILE A 159 -4.60 -15.37 0.82
CA ILE A 159 -3.60 -14.50 0.20
C ILE A 159 -4.14 -13.93 -1.11
N LEU A 160 -3.50 -12.88 -1.63
CA LEU A 160 -3.66 -12.50 -3.03
C LEU A 160 -2.42 -12.97 -3.80
N ALA A 161 -2.60 -13.62 -4.94
CA ALA A 161 -1.49 -14.11 -5.75
C ALA A 161 -1.73 -13.83 -7.24
N GLY A 162 -0.67 -13.51 -7.97
CA GLY A 162 -0.71 -13.30 -9.42
C GLY A 162 0.59 -13.76 -10.06
N GLN A 163 0.71 -13.54 -11.37
CA GLN A 163 1.92 -13.88 -12.11
C GLN A 163 2.16 -12.89 -13.24
N THR A 164 3.40 -12.46 -13.42
CA THR A 164 3.82 -11.59 -14.52
C THR A 164 5.29 -11.82 -14.88
N SER A 165 5.60 -12.17 -16.12
CA SER A 165 6.96 -12.22 -16.69
C SER A 165 8.04 -12.80 -15.76
N GLY A 166 7.79 -14.00 -15.21
CA GLY A 166 8.74 -14.69 -14.32
C GLY A 166 8.69 -14.28 -12.84
N ILE A 167 7.76 -13.40 -12.45
CA ILE A 167 7.49 -13.01 -11.06
C ILE A 167 6.12 -13.54 -10.65
N ALA A 168 6.00 -14.03 -9.42
CA ALA A 168 4.74 -14.40 -8.80
C ALA A 168 4.51 -13.55 -7.54
N PRO A 169 3.96 -12.32 -7.65
CA PRO A 169 3.69 -11.50 -6.48
C PRO A 169 2.65 -12.18 -5.58
N VAL A 170 2.95 -12.25 -4.29
CA VAL A 170 2.07 -12.75 -3.25
C VAL A 170 1.88 -11.66 -2.20
N ILE A 171 0.63 -11.41 -1.82
CA ILE A 171 0.28 -10.49 -0.75
C ILE A 171 -0.32 -11.30 0.38
N PHE A 172 0.28 -11.13 1.54
CA PHE A 172 -0.09 -11.77 2.78
C PHE A 172 -0.40 -10.68 3.81
N MET A 173 -1.46 -10.87 4.59
CA MET A 173 -1.80 -10.02 5.72
C MET A 173 -1.95 -10.89 6.96
N THR A 174 -1.36 -10.45 8.08
CA THR A 174 -1.46 -11.14 9.36
C THR A 174 -2.88 -11.04 9.93
N GLY A 175 -3.24 -11.94 10.84
CA GLY A 175 -4.52 -11.86 11.57
C GLY A 175 -5.71 -12.58 10.90
N GLY A 176 -5.46 -13.44 9.90
CA GLY A 176 -6.51 -14.24 9.27
C GLY A 176 -7.47 -13.42 8.41
N PRO A 177 -6.96 -12.71 7.38
CA PRO A 177 -7.78 -11.88 6.52
C PRO A 177 -8.85 -12.69 5.79
N LYS A 178 -9.97 -12.05 5.44
CA LYS A 178 -11.00 -12.63 4.58
C LYS A 178 -10.93 -12.01 3.19
N HIS A 179 -11.35 -12.76 2.18
CA HIS A 179 -11.43 -12.26 0.81
C HIS A 179 -12.46 -11.14 0.74
N GLY A 180 -12.09 -10.02 0.10
CA GLY A 180 -12.99 -8.92 -0.21
C GLY A 180 -13.65 -9.08 -1.58
N PRO A 181 -14.61 -8.20 -1.94
CA PRO A 181 -15.33 -8.25 -3.22
C PRO A 181 -14.48 -7.89 -4.44
N GLY A 182 -13.20 -7.52 -4.26
CA GLY A 182 -12.35 -6.96 -5.30
C GLY A 182 -12.30 -5.43 -5.28
N PRO A 183 -11.36 -4.82 -6.02
CA PRO A 183 -11.23 -3.38 -6.16
C PRO A 183 -12.17 -2.76 -7.22
N HIS A 184 -12.78 -3.58 -8.09
CA HIS A 184 -13.73 -3.19 -9.14
C HIS A 184 -14.92 -4.16 -9.17
#